data_AF-A0A512HK15-F1
#
_entry.id   AF-A0A512HK15-F1
#
_cell.length_a   1.000
_cell.length_b   1.000
_cell.length_c   1.000
_cell.angle_alpha   90.00
_cell.angle_beta   90.00
_cell.angle_gamma   90.00
#
_symmetry.space_group_name_H-M   'P 1'
#
loop_
_entity.id
_entity.type
_entity.pdbx_description
1 polymer ?
#
loop_
_entity_poly.entity_id
_entity_poly.type
_entity_poly.pdbx_seq_one_letter_code
_entity_poly.pdbx_strand_id
1 'polypeptide(L)'
;MNDANAFVIYRYQVYLLEGKGRDEKTVDAALHHIWRFCELTGDVDFRCVNIEQIVQYKTSLQASDNSGKTLSASTIVHAFSSVCGFFRWLRKQVGYDKIPEDLVDYFSAPRHLIQIANAPVEKAYPTHEEVVTVVG
;
A
#
# COMPACT_ATOMS: atom_id res chain seq x y z
N MET A 1 -13.12 7.20 -10.47
CA MET A 1 -13.16 7.16 -9.00
C MET A 1 -14.48 7.74 -8.54
N ASN A 2 -15.27 6.98 -7.80
CA ASN A 2 -16.55 7.38 -7.26
C ASN A 2 -16.33 8.44 -6.17
N ASP A 3 -17.16 9.49 -6.17
CA ASP A 3 -17.13 10.61 -5.23
C ASP A 3 -17.09 10.16 -3.76
N ALA A 4 -17.79 9.07 -3.42
CA ALA A 4 -17.80 8.52 -2.07
C ALA A 4 -16.42 8.00 -1.63
N ASN A 5 -15.70 7.33 -2.54
CA ASN A 5 -14.34 6.83 -2.30
C ASN A 5 -13.35 7.99 -2.21
N ALA A 6 -13.47 8.97 -3.11
CA ALA A 6 -12.67 10.18 -3.11
C ALA A 6 -12.71 10.89 -1.76
N PHE A 7 -13.93 11.06 -1.25
CA PHE A 7 -14.21 11.76 -0.01
C PHE A 7 -13.55 11.08 1.19
N VAL A 8 -13.64 9.75 1.30
CA VAL A 8 -13.04 9.04 2.43
C VAL A 8 -11.52 8.93 2.33
N ILE A 9 -10.96 8.88 1.13
CA ILE A 9 -9.50 8.97 0.93
C ILE A 9 -9.00 10.33 1.42
N TYR A 10 -9.67 11.43 1.05
CA TYR A 10 -9.33 12.76 1.55
C TYR A 10 -9.43 12.86 3.08
N ARG A 11 -10.50 12.33 3.68
CA ARG A 11 -10.62 12.29 5.14
C ARG A 11 -9.50 11.47 5.80
N TYR A 12 -9.06 10.40 5.16
CA TYR A 12 -7.94 9.60 5.66
C TYR A 12 -6.61 10.33 5.54
N GLN A 13 -6.37 11.07 4.45
CA GLN A 13 -5.21 11.95 4.31
C GLN A 13 -5.10 12.93 5.48
N VAL A 14 -6.20 13.65 5.77
CA VAL A 14 -6.27 14.59 6.90
C VAL A 14 -6.03 13.86 8.23
N TYR A 15 -6.60 12.67 8.41
CA TYR A 15 -6.35 11.86 9.60
C TYR A 15 -4.87 11.46 9.76
N LEU A 16 -4.17 11.13 8.67
CA LEU A 16 -2.76 10.76 8.75
C LEU A 16 -1.86 11.96 9.06
N LEU A 17 -2.13 13.11 8.45
CA LEU A 17 -1.39 14.35 8.69
C LEU A 17 -1.66 14.87 10.10
N GLU A 18 -2.91 15.21 10.39
CA GLU A 18 -3.29 15.93 11.61
C GLU A 18 -3.49 14.99 12.81
N GLY A 19 -4.10 13.82 12.57
CA GLY A 19 -4.43 12.88 13.64
C GLY A 19 -3.29 11.94 14.03
N LYS A 20 -2.39 11.64 13.09
CA LYS A 20 -1.23 10.75 13.32
C LYS A 20 0.11 11.46 13.24
N GLY A 21 0.17 12.71 12.81
CA GLY A 21 1.42 13.48 12.73
C GLY A 21 2.43 12.89 11.75
N ARG A 22 1.97 12.22 10.69
CA ARG A 22 2.87 11.64 9.67
C ARG A 22 3.40 12.73 8.74
N ASP A 23 4.61 12.55 8.23
CA ASP A 23 5.16 13.42 7.20
C ASP A 23 4.45 13.23 5.86
N GLU A 24 4.43 14.29 5.05
CA GLU A 24 3.73 14.31 3.76
C GLU A 24 4.17 13.22 2.80
N LYS A 25 5.46 12.84 2.77
CA LYS A 25 5.95 11.81 1.85
C LYS A 25 5.40 10.43 2.23
N THR A 26 5.37 10.14 3.53
CA THR A 26 4.75 8.90 4.02
C THR A 26 3.25 8.86 3.74
N VAL A 27 2.57 10.02 3.87
CA VAL A 27 1.14 10.12 3.54
C VAL A 27 0.91 9.90 2.06
N ASP A 28 1.66 10.57 1.19
CA ASP A 28 1.55 10.42 -0.26
C ASP A 28 1.79 8.97 -0.72
N ALA A 29 2.83 8.31 -0.19
CA ALA A 29 3.07 6.89 -0.45
C ALA A 29 1.90 6.00 0.00
N ALA A 30 1.33 6.25 1.18
CA ALA A 30 0.18 5.49 1.67
C ALA A 30 -1.06 5.71 0.79
N LEU A 31 -1.33 6.95 0.40
CA LEU A 31 -2.43 7.29 -0.51
C LEU A 31 -2.23 6.62 -1.86
N HIS A 32 -1.04 6.69 -2.45
CA HIS A 32 -0.73 6.05 -3.74
C HIS A 32 -1.15 4.57 -3.76
N HIS A 33 -0.86 3.83 -2.69
CA HIS A 33 -1.24 2.42 -2.58
C HIS A 33 -2.76 2.21 -2.48
N ILE A 34 -3.48 3.13 -1.81
CA ILE A 34 -4.95 3.10 -1.70
C ILE A 34 -5.60 3.43 -3.05
N TRP A 35 -5.08 4.44 -3.76
CA TRP A 35 -5.53 4.79 -5.11
C TRP A 35 -5.37 3.63 -6.08
N ARG A 36 -4.19 3.00 -6.09
CA ARG A 36 -3.92 1.84 -6.92
C ARG A 36 -4.83 0.65 -6.59
N PHE A 37 -5.17 0.45 -5.32
CA PHE A 37 -6.16 -0.55 -4.92
C PHE A 37 -7.56 -0.23 -5.51
N CYS A 38 -7.98 1.04 -5.46
CA CYS A 38 -9.25 1.49 -6.03
C CYS A 38 -9.31 1.25 -7.56
N GLU A 39 -8.24 1.59 -8.28
CA GLU A 39 -8.15 1.37 -9.72
C GLU A 39 -8.23 -0.12 -10.09
N LEU A 40 -7.51 -0.97 -9.36
CA LEU A 40 -7.51 -2.42 -9.59
C LEU A 40 -8.85 -3.09 -9.30
N THR A 41 -9.60 -2.55 -8.35
CA THR A 41 -10.93 -3.08 -7.97
C THR A 41 -12.06 -2.54 -8.83
N GLY A 42 -11.74 -1.75 -9.87
CA GLY A 42 -12.74 -1.16 -10.77
C GLY A 42 -13.59 -0.11 -10.08
N ASP A 43 -13.03 0.61 -9.11
CA ASP A 43 -13.69 1.72 -8.43
C ASP A 43 -14.98 1.34 -7.69
N VAL A 44 -15.01 0.11 -7.18
CA VAL A 44 -16.07 -0.37 -6.30
C VAL A 44 -16.14 0.49 -5.04
N ASP A 45 -17.35 0.74 -4.53
CA ASP A 45 -17.51 1.35 -3.20
C ASP A 45 -16.75 0.52 -2.17
N PHE A 46 -15.94 1.17 -1.31
CA PHE A 46 -15.16 0.47 -0.27
C PHE A 46 -16.02 -0.39 0.67
N ARG A 47 -17.32 -0.10 0.80
CA ARG A 47 -18.28 -0.92 1.56
C ARG A 47 -18.56 -2.28 0.93
N CYS A 48 -18.33 -2.41 -0.37
CA CYS A 48 -18.63 -3.59 -1.18
C CYS A 48 -17.38 -4.39 -1.56
N VAL A 49 -16.21 -3.99 -1.05
CA VAL A 49 -14.96 -4.72 -1.29
C VAL A 49 -15.07 -6.14 -0.75
N ASN A 50 -14.70 -7.10 -1.58
CA ASN A 50 -14.73 -8.52 -1.25
C ASN A 50 -13.32 -9.13 -1.16
N ILE A 51 -13.23 -10.37 -0.66
CA ILE A 51 -11.96 -11.07 -0.46
C ILE A 51 -11.22 -11.29 -1.80
N GLU A 52 -11.94 -11.57 -2.88
CA GLU A 52 -11.34 -11.82 -4.20
C GLU A 52 -10.56 -10.60 -4.71
N GLN A 53 -11.12 -9.41 -4.56
CA GLN A 53 -10.46 -8.14 -4.89
C GLN A 53 -9.19 -7.90 -4.06
N ILE A 54 -9.22 -8.27 -2.77
CA ILE A 54 -8.04 -8.18 -1.90
C ILE A 54 -6.95 -9.15 -2.35
N VAL A 55 -7.34 -10.38 -2.71
CA VAL A 55 -6.42 -11.40 -3.25
C VAL A 55 -5.85 -10.96 -4.60
N GLN A 56 -6.66 -10.37 -5.48
CA GLN A 56 -6.19 -9.84 -6.76
C GLN A 56 -5.18 -8.71 -6.57
N TYR A 57 -5.46 -7.78 -5.64
CA TYR A 57 -4.49 -6.74 -5.27
C TYR A 57 -3.19 -7.35 -4.74
N LYS A 58 -3.27 -8.38 -3.89
CA LYS A 58 -2.09 -9.11 -3.39
C LYS A 58 -1.23 -9.65 -4.51
N THR A 59 -1.84 -10.35 -5.44
CA THR A 59 -1.16 -10.93 -6.60
C THR A 59 -0.55 -9.84 -7.47
N SER A 60 -1.25 -8.72 -7.68
CA SER A 60 -0.76 -7.62 -8.51
C SER A 60 0.50 -6.94 -7.96
N LEU A 61 0.64 -6.84 -6.63
CA LEU A 61 1.82 -6.26 -5.99
C LEU A 61 3.05 -7.18 -6.04
N GLN A 62 2.80 -8.50 -6.13
CA GLN A 62 3.86 -9.51 -6.21
C GLN A 62 4.25 -9.85 -7.64
N ALA A 63 3.43 -9.46 -8.62
CA ALA A 63 3.73 -9.63 -10.03
C ALA A 63 4.90 -8.75 -10.45
N SER A 64 5.68 -9.25 -11.41
CA SER A 64 6.66 -8.43 -12.13
C SER A 64 5.96 -7.36 -12.95
N ASP A 65 6.58 -6.19 -13.04
CA ASP A 65 6.18 -5.18 -14.01
C ASP A 65 6.48 -5.61 -15.45
N ASN A 66 6.12 -4.77 -16.43
CA ASN A 66 6.39 -5.01 -17.85
C ASN A 66 7.89 -5.14 -18.19
N SER A 67 8.78 -4.75 -17.25
CA SER A 67 10.24 -4.86 -17.37
C SER A 67 10.79 -6.12 -16.69
N GLY A 68 9.91 -6.98 -16.15
CA GLY A 68 10.28 -8.17 -15.40
C GLY A 68 10.69 -7.91 -13.95
N LYS A 69 10.66 -6.65 -13.47
CA LYS A 69 11.11 -6.29 -12.12
C LYS A 69 9.98 -6.45 -11.11
N THR A 70 10.28 -7.13 -10.00
CA THR A 70 9.38 -7.25 -8.85
C THR A 70 9.64 -6.13 -7.85
N LEU A 71 8.59 -5.67 -7.16
CA LEU A 71 8.76 -4.79 -6.01
C LEU A 71 9.58 -5.48 -4.91
N SER A 72 10.35 -4.68 -4.16
CA SER A 72 11.05 -5.21 -2.99
C SER A 72 10.07 -5.72 -1.94
N ALA A 73 10.47 -6.72 -1.14
CA ALA A 73 9.63 -7.24 -0.07
C ALA A 73 9.17 -6.13 0.90
N SER A 74 10.05 -5.17 1.22
CA SER A 74 9.71 -4.01 2.06
C SER A 74 8.65 -3.14 1.40
N THR A 75 8.78 -2.82 0.11
CA THR A 75 7.78 -2.04 -0.62
C THR A 75 6.41 -2.74 -0.60
N ILE A 76 6.39 -4.06 -0.83
CA ILE A 76 5.14 -4.85 -0.80
C ILE A 76 4.51 -4.83 0.60
N VAL A 77 5.31 -5.01 1.66
CA VAL A 77 4.84 -4.95 3.06
C VAL A 77 4.29 -3.56 3.40
N HIS A 78 4.95 -2.49 2.95
CA HIS A 78 4.49 -1.12 3.13
C HIS A 78 3.16 -0.85 2.40
N ALA A 79 3.00 -1.35 1.17
CA ALA A 79 1.76 -1.24 0.42
C ALA A 79 0.59 -1.90 1.16
N PHE A 80 0.75 -3.16 1.58
CA PHE A 80 -0.26 -3.88 2.35
C PHE A 80 -0.59 -3.19 3.67
N SER A 81 0.42 -2.74 4.40
CA SER A 81 0.24 -2.07 5.68
C SER A 81 -0.54 -0.75 5.53
N SER A 82 -0.32 -0.03 4.43
CA SER A 82 -1.03 1.21 4.11
C SER A 82 -2.51 0.97 3.85
N VAL A 83 -2.84 0.01 2.99
CA VAL A 83 -4.23 -0.34 2.68
C VAL A 83 -4.93 -0.99 3.88
N CYS A 84 -4.27 -1.90 4.60
CA CYS A 84 -4.80 -2.48 5.84
C CYS A 84 -5.09 -1.41 6.89
N GLY A 85 -4.16 -0.46 7.09
CA GLY A 85 -4.34 0.68 7.99
C GLY A 85 -5.54 1.55 7.60
N PHE A 86 -5.73 1.78 6.31
CA PHE A 86 -6.89 2.50 5.79
C PHE A 86 -8.20 1.78 6.12
N PHE A 87 -8.35 0.49 5.80
CA PHE A 87 -9.58 -0.24 6.10
C PHE A 87 -9.86 -0.38 7.61
N ARG A 88 -8.80 -0.50 8.44
CA ARG A 88 -8.91 -0.45 9.92
C ARG A 88 -9.47 0.89 10.40
N TRP A 89 -9.04 1.99 9.80
CA TRP A 89 -9.56 3.32 10.12
C TRP A 89 -10.96 3.52 9.56
N LEU A 90 -11.21 3.04 8.34
CA LEU A 90 -12.46 3.22 7.60
C LEU A 90 -13.63 2.59 8.34
N ARG A 91 -13.45 1.36 8.88
CA ARG A 91 -14.47 0.68 9.69
C ARG A 91 -14.92 1.47 10.93
N LYS A 92 -14.09 2.39 11.43
CA LYS A 92 -14.43 3.25 12.57
C LYS A 92 -15.22 4.49 12.16
N GLN A 93 -15.41 4.72 10.86
CA GLN A 93 -16.17 5.84 10.33
C GLN A 93 -17.66 5.47 10.22
N VAL A 94 -18.52 6.45 10.44
CA VAL A 94 -19.97 6.30 10.29
C VAL A 94 -20.30 5.84 8.86
N GLY A 95 -21.11 4.78 8.74
CA GLY A 95 -21.53 4.21 7.46
C GLY A 95 -20.54 3.20 6.85
N TYR A 96 -19.50 2.82 7.59
CA TYR A 96 -18.51 1.79 7.23
C TYR A 96 -18.34 0.73 8.34
N ASP A 97 -19.12 0.82 9.41
CA ASP A 97 -19.14 -0.08 10.57
C ASP A 97 -19.49 -1.54 10.20
N LYS A 98 -20.14 -1.74 9.05
CA LYS A 98 -20.50 -3.06 8.50
C LYS A 98 -19.34 -3.79 7.83
N ILE A 99 -18.19 -3.13 7.62
CA ILE A 99 -17.00 -3.80 7.08
C ILE A 99 -16.56 -4.88 8.08
N PRO A 100 -16.53 -6.16 7.68
CA PRO A 100 -16.17 -7.24 8.59
C PRO A 100 -14.75 -7.09 9.15
N GLU A 101 -14.53 -7.57 10.38
CA GLU A 101 -13.21 -7.51 11.00
C GLU A 101 -12.19 -8.41 10.31
N ASP A 102 -12.62 -9.63 10.00
CA ASP A 102 -11.86 -10.64 9.28
C ASP A 102 -11.47 -10.18 7.86
N LEU A 103 -12.32 -9.40 7.18
CA LEU A 103 -11.98 -8.80 5.87
C LEU A 103 -10.67 -7.98 5.95
N VAL A 104 -10.45 -7.29 7.06
CA VAL A 104 -9.23 -6.49 7.26
C VAL A 104 -7.99 -7.35 7.45
N ASP A 105 -8.13 -8.54 8.02
CA ASP A 105 -7.02 -9.48 8.17
C ASP A 105 -6.55 -10.01 6.82
N TYR A 106 -7.44 -10.08 5.82
CA TYR A 106 -7.05 -10.35 4.44
C TYR A 106 -6.15 -9.28 3.84
N PHE A 107 -6.06 -8.05 4.38
CA PHE A 107 -5.07 -7.07 3.90
C PHE A 107 -3.68 -7.24 4.54
N SER A 108 -3.49 -8.22 5.43
CA SER A 108 -2.20 -8.46 6.07
C SER A 108 -1.14 -8.89 5.05
N ALA A 109 0.07 -8.35 5.21
CA ALA A 109 1.22 -8.74 4.40
C ALA A 109 1.58 -10.22 4.66
N PRO A 110 2.02 -10.97 3.63
CA PRO A 110 2.47 -12.35 3.81
C PRO A 110 3.65 -12.43 4.78
N ARG A 111 3.60 -13.39 5.72
CA ARG A 111 4.62 -13.55 6.77
C ARG A 111 6.05 -13.71 6.22
N HIS A 112 6.22 -14.42 5.11
CA HIS A 112 7.52 -14.59 4.47
C HIS A 112 8.09 -13.26 3.95
N LEU A 113 7.26 -12.37 3.38
CA LEU A 113 7.69 -11.04 2.94
C LEU A 113 8.05 -10.14 4.12
N ILE A 114 7.32 -10.24 5.23
CA ILE A 114 7.67 -9.53 6.48
C ILE A 114 9.05 -9.98 6.98
N GLN A 115 9.33 -11.29 6.92
CA GLN A 115 10.65 -11.83 7.30
C GLN A 115 11.76 -11.30 6.39
N ILE A 116 11.56 -11.31 5.07
CA ILE A 116 12.53 -10.78 4.09
C ILE A 116 12.73 -9.27 4.28
N ALA A 117 11.65 -8.51 4.50
CA ALA A 117 11.70 -7.07 4.68
C ALA A 117 12.44 -6.65 5.96
N ASN A 118 12.32 -7.46 7.02
CA ASN A 118 13.00 -7.24 8.30
C ASN A 118 14.40 -7.88 8.36
N ALA A 119 14.78 -8.68 7.36
CA ALA A 119 16.10 -9.27 7.32
C ALA A 119 17.14 -8.14 7.25
N PRO A 120 18.22 -8.21 8.05
CA PRO A 120 19.29 -7.23 7.96
C PRO A 120 19.85 -7.23 6.53
N VAL A 121 19.66 -6.14 5.82
CA VAL A 121 20.37 -5.93 4.56
C VAL A 121 21.82 -5.69 4.96
N GLU A 122 22.72 -6.61 4.61
CA GLU A 122 24.15 -6.30 4.60
C GLU A 122 24.31 -5.09 3.68
N LYS A 123 24.56 -3.92 4.28
CA LYS A 123 24.91 -2.72 3.53
C LYS A 123 26.22 -3.01 2.84
N ALA A 124 26.17 -3.41 1.57
CA ALA A 124 27.28 -3.17 0.66
C ALA A 124 27.45 -1.65 0.63
N TYR A 125 28.47 -1.16 1.35
CA TYR A 125 28.93 0.21 1.19
C TYR A 125 29.16 0.44 -0.31
N PRO A 126 28.70 1.56 -0.90
CA PRO A 126 29.16 1.92 -2.23
C PRO A 126 30.66 2.15 -2.12
N THR A 127 31.48 1.21 -2.61
CA THR A 127 32.88 1.49 -2.89
C THR A 127 32.92 2.58 -3.96
N HIS A 128 33.71 3.62 -3.71
CA HIS A 128 33.89 4.76 -4.60
C HIS A 128 34.64 4.36 -5.88
N GLU A 129 34.05 3.53 -6.75
CA GLU A 129 34.63 3.22 -8.05
C GLU A 129 33.49 2.97 -9.04
N GLU A 130 33.05 4.04 -9.73
CA GLU A 130 32.72 4.05 -11.16
C GLU A 130 32.22 5.46 -11.55
N VAL A 131 33.17 6.37 -11.75
CA VAL A 131 32.98 7.56 -12.59
C VAL A 131 34.01 7.47 -13.71
N VAL A 132 33.69 6.75 -14.79
CA VAL A 132 34.45 6.85 -16.05
C VAL A 132 33.50 6.74 -17.26
N THR A 133 33.22 7.91 -17.83
CA THR A 133 33.23 8.22 -19.27
C THR A 133 32.18 7.58 -20.20
N VAL A 134 31.20 8.38 -20.62
CA VAL A 134 30.83 8.53 -22.04
C VAL A 134 30.36 9.98 -22.29
N VAL A 135 31.26 10.83 -22.78
CA VAL A 135 30.89 11.95 -23.66
C VAL A 135 31.78 11.82 -24.89
N GLY A 136 31.16 11.44 -26.01
CA GLY A 136 31.69 11.66 -27.35
C GLY A 136 31.10 12.93 -27.93
#